data_AF-A0A0D6PLW9-F1
#
_entry.id   AF-A0A0D6PLW9-F1
#
_cell.length_a   1.000
_cell.length_b   1.000
_cell.length_c   1.000
_cell.angle_alpha   90.00
_cell.angle_beta   90.00
_cell.angle_gamma   90.00
#
_symmetry.space_group_name_H-M   'P 1'
#
loop_
_entity.id
_entity.type
_entity.pdbx_description
1 polymer ?
#
loop_
_entity_poly.entity_id
_entity_poly.type
_entity_poly.pdbx_seq_one_letter_code
_entity_poly.pdbx_strand_id
1 'polypeptide(L)'
;MVNCQVVADHDRSYEAPIFGTVGDVVKIVRREDDEPGWMWCEHSASGLAGWVPEAFLEREDEHSAATLRRNYSAMELTVVVGQSLMMFETVAGWTWCASAEGDAGWVPNHKLATS
;
A
#
# COMPACT_ATOMS: atom_id res chain seq x y z
N MET A 1 -4.58 -16.91 -5.57
CA MET A 1 -5.53 -15.79 -5.76
C MET A 1 -6.84 -16.24 -5.16
N VAL A 2 -7.39 -15.44 -4.24
CA VAL A 2 -8.64 -15.73 -3.53
C VAL A 2 -9.60 -14.60 -3.88
N ASN A 3 -10.87 -14.92 -4.10
CA ASN A 3 -11.89 -13.90 -4.34
C ASN A 3 -12.40 -13.36 -3.01
N CYS A 4 -12.65 -12.06 -2.96
CA CYS A 4 -13.36 -11.44 -1.84
C CYS A 4 -14.52 -10.57 -2.31
N GLN A 5 -15.39 -10.27 -1.36
CA GLN A 5 -16.48 -9.34 -1.50
C GLN A 5 -16.20 -8.09 -0.67
N VAL A 6 -16.47 -6.92 -1.26
CA VAL A 6 -16.42 -5.64 -0.56
C VAL A 6 -17.66 -5.52 0.33
N VAL A 7 -17.45 -5.34 1.64
CA VAL A 7 -18.52 -5.24 2.65
C VAL A 7 -18.69 -3.83 3.22
N ALA A 8 -17.79 -2.91 2.89
CA ALA A 8 -17.92 -1.48 3.17
C ALA A 8 -17.19 -0.66 2.09
N ASP A 9 -17.73 0.52 1.76
CA ASP A 9 -17.14 1.41 0.77
C ASP A 9 -15.75 1.91 1.18
N HIS A 10 -14.92 2.21 0.19
CA HIS A 10 -13.62 2.84 0.39
C HIS A 10 -13.32 3.77 -0.76
N ASP A 11 -13.09 5.04 -0.44
CA ASP A 11 -12.45 5.97 -1.35
C ASP A 11 -10.95 5.97 -1.10
N ARG A 12 -10.17 6.02 -2.19
CA ARG A 12 -8.72 6.19 -2.10
C ARG A 12 -8.38 7.54 -1.49
N SER A 13 -7.38 7.55 -0.64
CA SER A 13 -6.98 8.74 0.12
C SER A 13 -6.15 9.73 -0.71
N TYR A 14 -5.44 9.26 -1.72
CA TYR A 14 -4.50 10.06 -2.52
C TYR A 14 -4.62 9.77 -4.02
N GLU A 15 -4.57 10.80 -4.86
CA GLU A 15 -4.60 10.65 -6.32
C GLU A 15 -3.27 10.17 -6.91
N ALA A 16 -2.15 10.65 -6.35
CA ALA A 16 -0.79 10.34 -6.80
C ALA A 16 0.08 9.86 -5.63
N PRO A 17 -0.15 8.63 -5.13
CA PRO A 17 0.62 8.07 -4.04
C PRO A 17 2.02 7.65 -4.50
N ILE A 18 2.92 7.43 -3.54
CA ILE A 18 4.26 6.93 -3.80
C ILE A 18 4.23 5.61 -4.59
N PHE A 19 5.12 5.52 -5.58
CA PHE A 19 5.44 4.28 -6.30
C PHE A 19 6.94 4.23 -6.54
N GLY A 20 7.47 3.02 -6.72
CA GLY A 20 8.89 2.80 -6.97
C GLY A 20 9.21 1.35 -7.30
N THR A 21 10.48 1.13 -7.63
CA THR A 21 11.06 -0.16 -8.01
C THR A 21 12.08 -0.63 -6.99
N VAL A 22 12.49 -1.90 -7.08
CA VAL A 22 13.58 -2.44 -6.25
C VAL A 22 14.81 -1.55 -6.38
N GLY A 23 15.42 -1.18 -5.26
CA GLY A 23 16.64 -0.37 -5.22
C GLY A 23 16.40 1.14 -5.16
N ASP A 24 15.16 1.61 -5.35
CA ASP A 24 14.84 3.02 -5.20
C ASP A 24 14.96 3.48 -3.75
N VAL A 25 15.53 4.66 -3.55
CA VAL A 25 15.78 5.25 -2.23
C VAL A 25 14.61 6.13 -1.81
N VAL A 26 14.10 5.88 -0.62
CA VAL A 26 13.06 6.67 0.03
C VAL A 26 13.56 7.26 1.34
N LYS A 27 13.00 8.42 1.70
CA LYS A 27 13.21 9.05 2.99
C LYS A 27 12.02 8.72 3.91
N ILE A 28 12.28 8.12 5.06
CA ILE A 28 11.31 7.91 6.13
C ILE A 28 11.09 9.26 6.82
N VAL A 29 9.90 9.84 6.65
CA VAL A 29 9.55 11.17 7.18
C VAL A 29 8.82 11.06 8.53
N ARG A 30 8.07 9.98 8.75
CA ARG A 30 7.40 9.71 10.03
C ARG A 30 7.54 8.23 10.39
N ARG A 31 7.83 7.96 11.67
CA ARG A 31 7.82 6.62 12.28
C ARG A 31 6.60 6.55 13.19
N GLU A 32 5.90 5.43 13.12
CA GLU A 32 4.50 5.18 13.51
C GLU A 32 4.03 5.73 14.86
N ASP A 33 2.91 6.47 14.83
CA ASP A 33 1.91 6.50 15.91
C ASP A 33 0.49 6.15 15.38
N ASP A 34 0.24 6.22 14.06
CA ASP A 34 -1.11 6.10 13.48
C ASP A 34 -1.43 4.76 12.78
N GLU A 35 -0.46 4.04 12.20
CA GLU A 35 -0.69 2.80 11.43
C GLU A 35 0.43 1.76 11.64
N PRO A 36 0.25 0.76 12.53
CA PRO A 36 1.27 -0.22 12.84
C PRO A 36 1.76 -1.04 11.62
N GLY A 37 3.07 -1.08 11.38
CA GLY A 37 3.71 -1.77 10.27
C GLY A 37 3.90 -0.97 8.98
N TRP A 38 3.55 0.33 8.98
CA TRP A 38 3.67 1.25 7.86
C TRP A 38 4.54 2.48 8.18
N MET A 39 5.41 2.84 7.25
CA MET A 39 6.26 4.03 7.33
C MET A 39 5.81 5.07 6.31
N TRP A 40 5.61 6.32 6.73
CA TRP A 40 5.37 7.41 5.78
C TRP A 40 6.68 7.81 5.13
N CYS A 41 6.79 7.54 3.83
CA CYS A 41 7.99 7.73 3.06
C CYS A 41 7.80 8.75 1.94
N GLU A 42 8.88 9.42 1.56
CA GLU A 42 8.97 10.28 0.38
C GLU A 42 10.02 9.71 -0.57
N HIS A 43 9.67 9.53 -1.84
CA HIS A 43 10.57 9.00 -2.85
C HIS A 43 11.60 10.06 -3.25
N SER A 44 12.89 9.73 -3.11
CA SER A 44 13.96 10.73 -3.22
C SER A 44 14.07 11.37 -4.61
N ALA A 45 13.67 10.67 -5.67
CA ALA A 45 13.75 11.20 -7.04
C ALA A 45 12.47 11.91 -7.53
N SER A 46 11.29 11.50 -7.04
CA SER A 46 10.01 12.03 -7.55
C SER A 46 9.33 12.99 -6.58
N GLY A 47 9.73 12.98 -5.30
CA GLY A 47 9.09 13.76 -4.23
C GLY A 47 7.69 13.26 -3.85
N LEU A 48 7.21 12.16 -4.45
CA LEU A 48 5.92 11.58 -4.09
C LEU A 48 6.01 10.91 -2.73
N ALA A 49 4.98 11.11 -1.91
CA ALA A 49 4.92 10.58 -0.57
C ALA A 49 3.74 9.63 -0.38
N GLY A 50 3.88 8.71 0.58
CA GLY A 50 2.83 7.77 0.92
C GLY A 50 3.30 6.73 1.93
N TRP A 51 2.36 5.90 2.36
CA TRP A 51 2.65 4.78 3.24
C TRP A 51 3.42 3.68 2.48
N VAL A 52 4.47 3.16 3.10
CA VAL A 52 5.21 1.99 2.61
C VAL A 52 5.34 1.01 3.77
N PRO A 53 5.00 -0.28 3.61
CA PRO A 53 5.19 -1.25 4.67
C PRO A 53 6.64 -1.33 5.13
N GLU A 54 6.88 -1.35 6.44
CA GLU A 54 8.24 -1.44 6.98
C GLU A 54 8.95 -2.69 6.44
N ALA A 55 8.22 -3.80 6.27
CA ALA A 55 8.74 -5.04 5.72
C ALA A 55 9.31 -4.91 4.29
N PHE A 56 8.93 -3.87 3.54
CA PHE A 56 9.40 -3.64 2.17
C PHE A 56 10.61 -2.71 2.10
N LEU A 57 11.05 -2.21 3.25
CA LEU A 57 12.16 -1.29 3.36
C LEU A 57 13.41 -2.04 3.87
N GLU A 58 14.54 -1.73 3.27
CA GLU A 58 15.87 -2.03 3.81
C GLU A 58 16.44 -0.72 4.35
N ARG A 59 16.60 -0.64 5.67
CA ARG A 59 17.06 0.59 6.31
C ARG A 59 18.58 0.66 6.24
N GLU A 60 19.10 1.81 5.84
CA GLU A 60 20.52 2.11 6.01
C GLU A 60 20.74 2.56 7.47
N ASP A 61 21.72 1.96 8.13
CA ASP A 61 21.98 2.22 9.55
C ASP A 61 22.17 3.73 9.82
N GLU A 62 21.66 4.20 10.97
CA GLU A 62 21.73 5.58 11.47
C GLU A 62 20.96 6.66 10.67
N HIS A 63 20.45 6.36 9.48
CA HIS A 63 19.83 7.36 8.59
C HIS A 63 18.29 7.28 8.56
N SER A 64 17.66 8.37 8.12
CA SER A 64 16.24 8.39 7.72
C SER A 64 16.03 7.88 6.29
N ALA A 65 17.05 7.29 5.66
CA ALA A 65 16.98 6.73 4.32
C ALA A 65 16.71 5.22 4.40
N ALA A 66 15.98 4.72 3.43
CA ALA A 66 15.75 3.30 3.22
C ALA A 66 15.63 3.00 1.73
N THR A 67 15.86 1.75 1.38
CA THR A 67 15.79 1.27 -0.01
C THR A 67 14.60 0.34 -0.16
N LEU A 68 13.84 0.47 -1.25
CA LEU A 68 12.76 -0.45 -1.58
C LEU A 68 13.32 -1.82 -1.94
N ARG A 69 12.87 -2.86 -1.23
CA ARG A 69 13.29 -4.25 -1.47
C ARG A 69 12.53 -4.92 -2.61
N ARG A 70 11.48 -4.26 -3.11
CA ARG A 70 10.55 -4.75 -4.13
C ARG A 70 9.87 -3.59 -4.85
N ASN A 71 9.32 -3.87 -6.03
CA ASN A 71 8.42 -2.94 -6.69
C ASN A 71 7.22 -2.67 -5.79
N TYR A 72 6.83 -1.40 -5.70
CA TYR A 72 5.81 -0.97 -4.76
C TYR A 72 4.98 0.18 -5.31
N SER A 73 3.70 0.16 -4.95
CA SER A 73 2.76 1.25 -5.17
C SER A 73 1.88 1.35 -3.92
N ALA A 74 1.72 2.56 -3.40
CA ALA A 74 0.77 2.88 -2.34
C ALA A 74 -0.62 3.24 -2.90
N MET A 75 -0.91 2.90 -4.16
CA MET A 75 -2.23 3.09 -4.74
C MET A 75 -3.28 2.34 -3.93
N GLU A 76 -4.31 3.06 -3.50
CA GLU A 76 -5.52 2.50 -2.90
C GLU A 76 -6.58 2.31 -3.98
N LEU A 77 -7.41 1.28 -3.84
CA LEU A 77 -8.50 1.02 -4.77
C LEU A 77 -9.79 1.62 -4.24
N THR A 78 -10.46 2.45 -5.04
CA THR A 78 -11.79 2.94 -4.72
C THR A 78 -12.82 1.85 -5.01
N VAL A 79 -13.56 1.44 -3.98
CA VAL A 79 -14.47 0.29 -4.06
C VAL A 79 -15.81 0.57 -3.39
N VAL A 80 -16.84 -0.11 -3.87
CA VAL A 80 -18.21 -0.04 -3.33
C VAL A 80 -18.70 -1.41 -2.88
N VAL A 81 -19.58 -1.44 -1.87
CA VAL A 81 -20.18 -2.66 -1.34
C VAL A 81 -20.75 -3.56 -2.45
N GLY A 82 -20.49 -4.86 -2.35
CA GLY A 82 -20.94 -5.89 -3.28
C GLY A 82 -20.00 -6.14 -4.47
N GLN A 83 -18.96 -5.32 -4.65
CA GLN A 83 -17.95 -5.59 -5.66
C GLN A 83 -17.16 -6.86 -5.34
N SER A 84 -16.87 -7.64 -6.38
CA SER A 84 -15.95 -8.79 -6.31
C SER A 84 -14.55 -8.35 -6.69
N LEU A 85 -13.56 -8.70 -5.87
CA LEU A 85 -12.16 -8.42 -6.15
C LEU A 85 -11.32 -9.71 -6.08
N MET A 86 -10.17 -9.69 -6.76
CA MET A 86 -9.13 -10.70 -6.59
C MET A 86 -8.10 -10.20 -5.58
N MET A 87 -7.86 -10.97 -4.52
CA MET A 87 -6.82 -10.70 -3.52
C MET A 87 -5.48 -11.32 -3.94
N PHE A 88 -4.40 -10.56 -3.77
CA PHE A 88 -3.04 -10.99 -4.09
C PHE A 88 -2.17 -11.13 -2.85
N GLU A 89 -2.12 -10.10 -2.01
CA GLU A 89 -1.25 -10.06 -0.84
C GLU A 89 -1.86 -9.21 0.25
N THR A 90 -1.72 -9.66 1.50
CA THR A 90 -2.14 -8.91 2.69
C THR A 90 -0.91 -8.50 3.50
N VAL A 91 -0.82 -7.21 3.82
CA VAL A 91 0.26 -6.65 4.64
C VAL A 91 -0.34 -5.65 5.63
N ALA A 92 -0.01 -5.82 6.91
CA ALA A 92 -0.30 -4.87 7.98
C ALA A 92 -1.73 -4.28 7.94
N GLY A 93 -2.75 -5.14 7.84
CA GLY A 93 -4.16 -4.70 7.86
C GLY A 93 -4.76 -4.29 6.51
N TRP A 94 -3.98 -4.32 5.42
CA TRP A 94 -4.44 -4.00 4.07
C TRP A 94 -4.19 -5.16 3.11
N THR A 95 -5.00 -5.25 2.06
CA THR A 95 -4.84 -6.24 0.99
C THR A 95 -4.73 -5.56 -0.36
N TRP A 96 -3.71 -5.93 -1.14
CA TRP A 96 -3.61 -5.57 -2.55
C TRP A 96 -4.61 -6.40 -3.36
N CYS A 97 -5.56 -5.70 -3.98
CA CYS A 97 -6.66 -6.25 -4.74
C CYS A 97 -6.62 -5.79 -6.20
N ALA A 98 -7.27 -6.54 -7.09
CA ALA A 98 -7.61 -6.08 -8.42
C ALA A 98 -9.09 -6.30 -8.74
N SER A 99 -9.69 -5.36 -9.45
CA SER A 99 -11.05 -5.46 -9.99
C SER A 99 -11.07 -6.27 -11.29
N ALA A 100 -12.26 -6.60 -11.79
CA ALA A 100 -12.42 -7.30 -13.06
C ALA A 100 -12.02 -6.41 -14.27
N GLU A 101 -12.07 -5.10 -14.09
CA GLU A 101 -11.72 -4.08 -15.08
C GLU A 101 -10.20 -3.85 -15.16
N GLY A 102 -9.43 -4.42 -14.23
CA GLY A 102 -7.96 -4.36 -14.22
C GLY A 102 -7.38 -3.28 -13.32
N ASP A 103 -8.20 -2.49 -12.63
CA ASP A 103 -7.73 -1.55 -11.62
C ASP A 103 -7.21 -2.30 -10.40
N ALA A 104 -6.08 -1.86 -9.83
CA ALA A 104 -5.44 -2.51 -8.69
C ALA A 104 -4.98 -1.51 -7.63
N GLY A 105 -5.11 -1.91 -6.37
CA GLY A 105 -4.75 -1.08 -5.23
C GLY A 105 -5.00 -1.76 -3.89
N TRP A 106 -4.49 -1.14 -2.82
CA TRP A 106 -4.73 -1.55 -1.45
C TRP A 106 -6.17 -1.25 -1.03
N VAL A 107 -6.77 -2.17 -0.27
CA VAL A 107 -8.06 -2.00 0.41
C VAL A 107 -7.90 -2.46 1.86
N PRO A 108 -8.46 -1.75 2.86
CA PRO A 108 -8.40 -2.18 4.25
C PRO A 108 -9.09 -3.53 4.45
N ASN A 109 -8.46 -4.43 5.20
CA ASN A 109 -8.97 -5.81 5.37
C ASN A 109 -10.38 -5.85 5.98
N HIS A 110 -10.70 -4.94 6.90
CA HIS A 110 -12.02 -4.91 7.54
C HIS A 110 -13.16 -4.54 6.58
N LYS A 111 -12.84 -4.10 5.36
CA LYS A 111 -13.80 -3.82 4.28
C LYS A 111 -13.96 -4.98 3.31
N LEU A 112 -13.25 -6.09 3.53
CA LEU A 112 -13.25 -7.28 2.69
C LEU A 112 -13.79 -8.48 3.46
N ALA A 113 -14.57 -9.31 2.80
CA ALA A 113 -14.97 -10.64 3.28
C ALA A 113 -14.55 -11.71 2.29
N THR A 114 -13.84 -12.73 2.78
CA THR A 114 -13.51 -13.95 2.02
C THR A 114 -14.58 -15.01 2.29
N SER A 115 -15.12 -15.60 1.22
CA SER A 115 -16.06 -16.72 1.30
C SER A 115 -15.36 -18.06 1.57
#